data_AF-A0A3E2CKH8-F1
#
_entry.id   AF-A0A3E2CKH8-F1
#
_cell.length_a   1.000
_cell.length_b   1.000
_cell.length_c   1.000
_cell.angle_alpha   90.00
_cell.angle_beta   90.00
_cell.angle_gamma   90.00
#
_symmetry.space_group_name_H-M   'P 1'
#
loop_
_entity.id
_entity.type
_entity.pdbx_description
1 polymer ?
#
loop_
_entity_poly.entity_id
_entity_poly.type
_entity_poly.pdbx_seq_one_letter_code
_entity_poly.pdbx_strand_id
1 'polypeptide(L)'
;VGVADTFMTTAGAGKIVIVIFVVLMCAAMWYMQFNNIRKNLPPESKQGSQYTVQKLMMWGFPLIYVFSAFAMPFAMLVYWLVNNVINMLRSIWQVYAFPTPGSPAAEEKEKRDYQKETARREREGLPSIEEENLQKAREEAERREIEGFQRKQPQRKRKVAKR
;
A
#
# COMPACT_ATOMS: atom_id res chain seq x y z
N VAL A 1 -20.55 31.57 -1.02
CA VAL A 1 -20.76 30.44 -1.95
C VAL A 1 -21.82 29.57 -1.30
N GLY A 2 -23.01 29.56 -1.87
CA GLY A 2 -24.09 28.68 -1.45
C GLY A 2 -23.81 27.24 -1.87
N VAL A 3 -24.45 26.31 -1.18
CA VAL A 3 -24.26 24.86 -1.38
C VAL A 3 -24.72 24.42 -2.77
N ALA A 4 -25.74 25.10 -3.32
CA ALA A 4 -26.28 24.85 -4.66
C ALA A 4 -25.58 25.66 -5.77
N ASP A 5 -24.67 26.57 -5.43
CA ASP A 5 -24.03 27.42 -6.43
C ASP A 5 -23.05 26.60 -7.27
N THR A 6 -23.01 26.89 -8.57
CA THR A 6 -22.01 26.36 -9.49
C THR A 6 -20.97 27.43 -9.80
N PHE A 7 -19.86 27.04 -10.44
CA PHE A 7 -18.83 27.99 -10.87
C PHE A 7 -19.40 29.09 -11.79
N MET A 8 -20.42 28.77 -12.59
CA MET A 8 -21.04 29.70 -13.52
C MET A 8 -21.97 30.71 -12.84
N THR A 9 -22.58 30.35 -11.71
CA THR A 9 -23.59 31.19 -11.02
C THR A 9 -23.00 32.04 -9.89
N THR A 10 -21.79 31.73 -9.41
CA THR A 10 -21.16 32.46 -8.29
C THR A 10 -20.36 33.67 -8.74
N ALA A 11 -20.42 34.76 -7.96
CA ALA A 11 -19.63 35.97 -8.20
C ALA A 11 -18.29 35.97 -7.44
N GLY A 12 -17.26 36.58 -8.06
CA GLY A 12 -15.99 36.99 -7.46
C GLY A 12 -15.35 36.00 -6.49
N ALA A 13 -15.49 36.27 -5.19
CA ALA A 13 -14.91 35.47 -4.11
C ALA A 13 -15.34 33.99 -4.14
N GLY A 14 -16.55 33.67 -4.62
CA GLY A 14 -17.02 32.30 -4.66
C GLY A 14 -16.33 31.42 -5.70
N LYS A 15 -15.95 32.01 -6.84
CA LYS A 15 -15.15 31.32 -7.86
C LYS A 15 -13.77 30.93 -7.33
N ILE A 16 -13.15 31.80 -6.54
CA ILE A 16 -11.84 31.55 -5.93
C ILE A 16 -11.90 30.34 -5.00
N VAL A 17 -12.92 30.26 -4.13
CA VAL A 17 -13.12 29.12 -3.24
C VAL A 17 -13.32 27.83 -4.03
N ILE A 18 -14.16 27.85 -5.07
CA ILE A 18 -14.38 26.68 -5.93
C ILE A 18 -13.07 26.21 -6.57
N VAL A 19 -12.27 27.13 -7.12
CA VAL A 19 -10.97 26.80 -7.74
C VAL A 19 -10.01 26.17 -6.72
N ILE A 20 -9.93 26.70 -5.50
CA ILE A 20 -9.09 26.12 -4.44
C ILE A 20 -9.51 24.68 -4.14
N PHE A 21 -10.81 24.42 -4.02
CA PHE A 21 -11.33 23.07 -3.77
C PHE A 21 -11.00 22.09 -4.90
N VAL A 22 -11.12 22.53 -6.15
CA VAL A 22 -10.76 21.72 -7.33
C VAL A 22 -9.27 21.41 -7.32
N VAL A 23 -8.41 22.40 -7.07
CA VAL A 23 -6.95 22.20 -6.98
C VAL A 23 -6.61 21.21 -5.86
N LEU A 24 -7.20 21.37 -4.68
CA LEU A 24 -7.00 20.45 -3.55
C LEU A 24 -7.46 19.03 -3.88
N MET A 25 -8.58 18.88 -4.57
CA MET A 25 -9.10 17.58 -4.98
C MET A 25 -8.19 16.91 -6.01
N CYS A 26 -7.74 17.65 -7.03
CA CYS A 26 -6.76 17.17 -7.99
C CYS A 26 -5.44 16.78 -7.33
N ALA A 27 -4.95 17.59 -6.37
CA ALA A 27 -3.74 17.32 -5.62
C ALA A 27 -3.86 16.06 -4.75
N ALA A 28 -4.97 15.87 -4.05
CA ALA A 28 -5.22 14.66 -3.24
C ALA A 28 -5.26 13.39 -4.10
N MET A 29 -5.96 13.44 -5.24
CA MET A 29 -6.00 12.32 -6.18
C MET A 29 -4.66 12.04 -6.82
N TRP A 30 -3.94 13.07 -7.26
CA TRP A 30 -2.60 12.94 -7.81
C TRP A 30 -1.65 12.32 -6.78
N TYR A 31 -1.70 12.79 -5.53
CA TYR A 31 -0.86 12.27 -4.46
C TYR A 31 -1.13 10.79 -4.18
N MET A 32 -2.40 10.36 -4.18
CA MET A 32 -2.75 8.93 -4.06
C MET A 32 -2.09 8.10 -5.17
N GLN A 33 -2.24 8.54 -6.43
CA GLN A 33 -1.66 7.83 -7.57
C GLN A 33 -0.14 7.81 -7.52
N PHE A 34 0.47 8.96 -7.21
CA PHE A 34 1.92 9.10 -7.07
C PHE A 34 2.48 8.19 -5.97
N ASN A 35 1.85 8.21 -4.78
CA ASN A 35 2.27 7.38 -3.66
C ASN A 35 2.13 5.89 -3.98
N ASN A 36 1.05 5.49 -4.67
CA ASN A 36 0.83 4.10 -5.07
C ASN A 36 1.90 3.62 -6.07
N ILE A 37 2.11 4.36 -7.16
CA ILE A 37 3.10 4.03 -8.21
C ILE A 37 4.52 3.98 -7.63
N ARG A 38 4.85 4.90 -6.72
CA ARG A 38 6.20 5.00 -6.17
C ARG A 38 6.49 3.96 -5.10
N LYS A 39 5.58 3.79 -4.13
CA LYS A 39 5.82 3.00 -2.92
C LYS A 39 5.19 1.61 -2.96
N ASN A 40 4.05 1.46 -3.61
CA ASN A 40 3.28 0.21 -3.56
C ASN A 40 3.41 -0.64 -4.83
N LEU A 41 3.92 -0.08 -5.93
CA LEU A 41 4.12 -0.84 -7.17
C LEU A 41 5.49 -1.54 -7.17
N PRO A 42 5.55 -2.88 -7.30
CA PRO A 42 6.82 -3.60 -7.40
C PRO A 42 7.61 -3.15 -8.65
N PRO A 43 8.95 -3.11 -8.59
CA PRO A 43 9.79 -2.71 -9.73
C PRO A 43 9.59 -3.60 -10.96
N GLU A 44 9.25 -4.87 -10.77
CA GLU A 44 8.89 -5.80 -11.85
C GLU A 44 7.60 -5.39 -12.57
N SER A 45 6.64 -4.81 -11.84
CA SER A 45 5.36 -4.33 -12.37
C SER A 45 5.41 -2.91 -12.93
N LYS A 46 6.58 -2.24 -12.91
CA LYS A 46 6.81 -0.94 -13.57
C LYS A 46 7.03 -1.09 -15.09
N GLN A 47 6.69 -2.25 -15.64
CA GLN A 47 6.84 -2.59 -17.05
C GLN A 47 5.49 -3.07 -17.60
N GLY A 48 5.13 -2.63 -18.81
CA GLY A 48 3.92 -3.06 -19.50
C GLY A 48 2.75 -2.05 -19.50
N SER A 49 1.65 -2.46 -20.14
CA SER A 49 0.48 -1.61 -20.41
C SER A 49 -0.15 -1.03 -19.14
N GLN A 50 -0.17 -1.80 -18.04
CA GLN A 50 -0.79 -1.40 -16.78
C GLN A 50 -0.11 -0.19 -16.13
N TYR A 51 1.23 -0.10 -16.21
CA TYR A 51 1.97 1.06 -15.70
C TYR A 51 1.69 2.31 -16.54
N THR A 52 1.57 2.16 -17.86
CA THR A 52 1.20 3.26 -18.76
C THR A 52 -0.20 3.76 -18.44
N VAL A 53 -1.17 2.88 -18.20
CA VAL A 53 -2.52 3.26 -17.76
C VAL A 53 -2.50 3.98 -16.42
N GLN A 54 -1.72 3.53 -15.44
CA GLN A 54 -1.60 4.23 -14.15
C GLN A 54 -1.00 5.63 -14.28
N LYS A 55 0.05 5.81 -15.10
CA LYS A 55 0.57 7.15 -15.42
C LYS A 55 -0.46 8.01 -16.14
N LEU A 56 -1.18 7.43 -17.09
CA LEU A 56 -2.22 8.14 -17.82
C LEU A 56 -3.34 8.57 -16.87
N MET A 57 -3.73 7.75 -15.90
CA MET A 57 -4.67 8.16 -14.85
C MET A 57 -4.09 9.28 -13.97
N MET A 58 -2.83 9.20 -13.58
CA MET A 58 -2.18 10.22 -12.75
C MET A 58 -2.16 11.60 -13.42
N TRP A 59 -1.96 11.66 -14.74
CA TRP A 59 -1.85 12.92 -15.49
C TRP A 59 -3.14 13.34 -16.21
N GLY A 60 -3.93 12.39 -16.69
CA GLY A 60 -5.13 12.64 -17.49
C GLY A 60 -6.39 12.87 -16.67
N PHE A 61 -6.55 12.16 -15.55
CA PHE A 61 -7.76 12.29 -14.72
C PHE A 61 -7.90 13.67 -14.04
N PRO A 62 -6.82 14.33 -13.58
CA PRO A 62 -6.89 15.71 -13.08
C PRO A 62 -7.46 16.70 -14.10
N LEU A 63 -7.11 16.57 -15.38
CA LEU A 63 -7.64 17.45 -16.44
C LEU A 63 -9.15 17.32 -16.57
N ILE A 64 -9.67 16.09 -16.61
CA ILE A 64 -11.10 15.81 -16.69
C ILE A 64 -11.85 16.39 -15.48
N TYR A 65 -11.26 16.31 -14.28
CA TYR A 65 -11.85 16.88 -13.07
C TYR A 65 -11.92 18.39 -13.06
N VAL A 66 -10.90 19.06 -13.59
CA VAL A 66 -10.94 20.53 -13.72
C VAL A 66 -12.13 20.93 -14.58
N PHE A 67 -12.37 20.26 -15.71
CA PHE A 67 -13.53 20.56 -16.56
C PHE A 67 -14.87 20.16 -15.95
N SER A 68 -14.96 19.02 -15.25
CA SER A 68 -16.21 18.57 -14.64
C SER A 68 -16.66 19.47 -13.48
N ALA A 69 -15.73 20.16 -12.82
CA ALA A 69 -16.04 21.06 -11.72
C ALA A 69 -16.78 22.35 -12.13
N PHE A 70 -16.72 22.76 -13.41
CA PHE A 70 -17.44 23.94 -13.89
C PHE A 70 -18.95 23.75 -13.94
N ALA A 71 -19.41 22.50 -14.11
CA ALA A 71 -20.82 22.15 -14.28
C ALA A 71 -21.50 21.70 -12.99
N MET A 72 -20.73 21.47 -11.91
CA MET A 72 -21.21 20.79 -10.70
C MET A 72 -21.49 21.78 -9.54
N PRO A 73 -22.50 21.51 -8.69
CA PRO A 73 -22.75 22.33 -7.50
C PRO A 73 -21.61 22.25 -6.49
N PHE A 74 -21.38 23.33 -5.75
CA PHE A 74 -20.32 23.41 -4.74
C PHE A 74 -20.42 22.31 -3.67
N ALA A 75 -21.63 21.96 -3.23
CA ALA A 75 -21.86 20.83 -2.30
C ALA A 75 -21.21 19.54 -2.78
N MET A 76 -21.33 19.26 -4.07
CA MET A 76 -20.83 18.03 -4.67
C MET A 76 -19.29 18.02 -4.71
N LEU A 77 -18.68 19.19 -4.97
CA LEU A 77 -17.22 19.35 -4.90
C LEU A 77 -16.68 19.15 -3.49
N VAL A 78 -17.37 19.67 -2.47
CA VAL A 78 -17.02 19.45 -1.07
C VAL A 78 -17.12 17.96 -0.72
N TYR A 79 -18.23 17.32 -1.10
CA TYR A 79 -18.43 15.88 -0.87
C TYR A 79 -17.32 15.04 -1.51
N TRP A 80 -16.99 15.32 -2.78
CA TRP A 80 -15.92 14.62 -3.47
C TRP A 80 -14.55 14.86 -2.85
N LEU A 81 -14.23 16.09 -2.47
CA LEU A 81 -12.96 16.38 -1.82
C LEU A 81 -12.83 15.59 -0.52
N VAL A 82 -13.83 15.64 0.35
CA VAL A 82 -13.82 14.90 1.63
C VAL A 82 -13.66 13.40 1.39
N ASN A 83 -14.41 12.84 0.44
CA ASN A 83 -14.29 11.42 0.09
C ASN A 83 -12.88 11.07 -0.43
N ASN A 84 -12.29 11.91 -1.29
CA ASN A 84 -10.93 11.70 -1.80
C ASN A 84 -9.87 11.81 -0.70
N VAL A 85 -10.02 12.74 0.24
CA VAL A 85 -9.10 12.89 1.37
C VAL A 85 -9.19 11.68 2.29
N ILE A 86 -10.40 11.20 2.61
CA ILE A 86 -10.57 9.99 3.42
C ILE A 86 -9.97 8.77 2.71
N ASN A 87 -10.23 8.60 1.41
CA ASN A 87 -9.65 7.53 0.62
C ASN A 87 -8.11 7.65 0.54
N MET A 88 -7.59 8.87 0.49
CA MET A 88 -6.15 9.12 0.53
C MET A 88 -5.55 8.67 1.85
N LEU A 89 -6.11 9.10 2.98
CA LEU A 89 -5.64 8.69 4.30
C LEU A 89 -5.71 7.18 4.49
N ARG A 90 -6.83 6.57 4.06
CA ARG A 90 -6.99 5.12 4.05
C ARG A 90 -5.92 4.43 3.19
N SER A 91 -5.64 4.95 1.99
CA SER A 91 -4.63 4.37 1.09
C SER A 91 -3.23 4.45 1.68
N ILE A 92 -2.87 5.57 2.31
CA ILE A 92 -1.58 5.75 2.96
C ILE A 92 -1.43 4.74 4.10
N TRP A 93 -2.46 4.62 4.94
CA TRP A 93 -2.47 3.66 6.04
C TRP A 93 -2.41 2.21 5.53
N GLN A 94 -3.15 1.89 4.47
CA GLN A 94 -3.16 0.56 3.87
C GLN A 94 -1.79 0.20 3.28
N VAL A 95 -1.14 1.10 2.54
CA VAL A 95 0.22 0.87 2.02
C VAL A 95 1.24 0.71 3.15
N TYR A 96 1.03 1.40 4.28
CA TYR A 96 1.88 1.26 5.45
C TYR A 96 1.69 -0.07 6.19
N ALA A 97 0.44 -0.51 6.39
CA ALA A 97 0.09 -1.70 7.17
C ALA A 97 0.15 -3.00 6.34
N PHE A 98 -0.34 -2.95 5.10
CA PHE A 98 -0.46 -4.06 4.16
C PHE A 98 0.17 -3.71 2.80
N PRO A 99 1.51 -3.53 2.75
CA PRO A 99 2.20 -3.24 1.50
C PRO A 99 2.15 -4.43 0.53
N THR A 100 2.17 -4.14 -0.77
CA THR A 100 2.30 -5.18 -1.79
C THR A 100 3.66 -5.89 -1.68
N PRO A 101 3.74 -7.23 -1.71
CA PRO A 101 5.01 -7.96 -1.65
C PRO A 101 5.99 -7.51 -2.73
N GLY A 102 7.28 -7.38 -2.39
CA GLY A 102 8.32 -6.93 -3.33
C GLY A 102 8.24 -5.46 -3.75
N SER A 103 7.35 -4.66 -3.14
CA SER A 103 7.34 -3.20 -3.32
C SER A 103 8.28 -2.51 -2.31
N PRO A 104 8.73 -1.27 -2.59
CA PRO A 104 9.54 -0.49 -1.65
C PRO A 104 8.88 -0.35 -0.26
N ALA A 105 7.56 -0.29 -0.19
CA ALA A 105 6.83 -0.25 1.07
C ALA A 105 6.94 -1.56 1.88
N ALA A 106 7.11 -2.71 1.21
CA ALA A 106 7.36 -3.98 1.87
C ALA A 106 8.76 -4.05 2.48
N GLU A 107 9.79 -3.57 1.78
CA GLU A 107 11.15 -3.46 2.32
C GLU A 107 11.21 -2.50 3.52
N GLU A 108 10.49 -1.37 3.44
CA GLU A 108 10.36 -0.45 4.58
C GLU A 108 9.67 -1.12 5.77
N LYS A 109 8.65 -1.95 5.54
CA LYS A 109 7.96 -2.68 6.59
C LYS A 109 8.86 -3.74 7.23
N GLU A 110 9.61 -4.50 6.44
CA GLU A 110 10.57 -5.49 6.95
C GLU A 110 11.63 -4.84 7.85
N LYS A 111 12.21 -3.70 7.42
CA LYS A 111 13.16 -2.93 8.25
C LYS A 111 12.53 -2.45 9.56
N ARG A 112 11.28 -1.96 9.52
CA ARG A 112 10.55 -1.53 10.73
C ARG A 112 10.24 -2.69 11.67
N ASP A 113 9.82 -3.82 11.12
CA ASP A 113 9.46 -5.00 11.90
C ASP A 113 10.72 -5.59 12.55
N TYR A 114 11.85 -5.64 11.82
CA TYR A 114 13.17 -6.01 12.36
C TYR A 114 13.60 -5.09 13.51
N GLN A 115 13.56 -3.76 13.33
CA GLN A 115 13.94 -2.80 14.38
C GLN A 115 13.06 -2.93 15.64
N LYS A 116 11.75 -3.13 15.47
CA LYS A 116 10.83 -3.32 16.61
C LYS A 116 11.13 -4.62 17.35
N GLU A 117 11.42 -5.69 16.62
CA GLU A 117 11.75 -6.97 17.23
C GLU A 117 13.09 -6.89 17.97
N THR A 118 14.13 -6.30 17.38
CA THR A 118 15.42 -6.07 18.05
C THR A 118 15.25 -5.24 19.32
N ALA A 119 14.50 -4.13 19.27
CA ALA A 119 14.24 -3.31 20.46
C ALA A 119 13.42 -4.03 21.54
N ARG A 120 12.50 -4.93 21.15
CA ARG A 120 11.77 -5.78 22.11
C ARG A 120 12.73 -6.76 22.78
N ARG A 121 13.59 -7.42 22.00
CA ARG A 121 14.56 -8.40 22.47
C ARG A 121 15.59 -7.78 23.40
N GLU A 122 16.09 -6.58 23.08
CA GLU A 122 17.00 -5.80 23.94
C GLU A 122 16.36 -5.46 25.30
N ARG A 123 15.08 -5.10 25.33
CA ARG A 123 14.33 -4.86 26.59
C ARG A 123 14.12 -6.14 27.39
N GLU A 124 13.91 -7.25 26.71
CA GLU A 124 13.65 -8.57 27.30
C GLU A 124 14.95 -9.33 27.61
N GLY A 125 16.12 -8.80 27.25
CA GLY A 125 17.42 -9.46 27.43
C GLY A 125 17.59 -10.76 26.61
N LEU A 126 16.81 -10.91 25.55
CA LEU A 126 16.81 -12.08 24.68
C LEU A 126 17.97 -12.02 23.66
N PRO A 127 18.48 -13.18 23.19
CA PRO A 127 19.50 -13.24 22.15
C PRO A 127 19.05 -12.50 20.88
N SER A 128 20.03 -11.93 20.17
CA SER A 128 19.77 -11.20 18.94
C SER A 128 19.12 -12.11 17.88
N ILE A 129 18.35 -11.50 16.96
CA ILE A 129 17.66 -12.24 15.88
C ILE A 129 18.66 -13.05 15.04
N GLU A 130 19.87 -12.53 14.84
CA GLU A 130 20.95 -13.24 14.13
C GLU A 130 21.51 -14.42 14.92
N GLU A 131 21.71 -14.29 16.23
CA GLU A 131 22.20 -15.39 17.07
C GLU A 131 21.19 -16.53 17.17
N GLU A 132 19.88 -16.23 17.26
CA GLU A 132 18.83 -17.25 17.24
C GLU A 132 18.75 -17.94 15.87
N ASN A 133 18.90 -17.19 14.77
CA ASN A 133 18.94 -17.77 13.43
C ASN A 133 20.20 -18.63 13.23
N LEU A 134 21.34 -18.23 13.79
CA LEU A 134 22.58 -19.00 13.75
C LEU A 134 22.47 -20.27 14.61
N GLN A 135 21.82 -20.19 15.77
CA GLN A 135 21.51 -21.36 16.60
C GLN A 135 20.57 -22.32 15.90
N LYS A 136 19.47 -21.83 15.31
CA LYS A 136 18.56 -22.66 14.50
C LYS A 136 19.27 -23.28 13.30
N ALA A 137 20.13 -22.55 12.61
CA ALA A 137 20.91 -23.09 11.50
C ALA A 137 21.91 -24.16 11.96
N ARG A 138 22.53 -23.99 13.15
CA ARG A 138 23.41 -24.99 13.77
C ARG A 138 22.63 -26.23 14.22
N GLU A 139 21.50 -26.05 14.88
CA GLU A 139 20.62 -27.16 15.30
C GLU A 139 20.05 -27.90 14.08
N GLU A 140 19.74 -27.19 12.99
CA GLU A 140 19.27 -27.82 11.76
C GLU A 140 20.41 -28.56 11.04
N ALA A 141 21.63 -28.02 11.04
CA ALA A 141 22.81 -28.71 10.55
C ALA A 141 23.12 -29.96 11.38
N GLU A 142 23.06 -29.86 12.71
CA GLU A 142 23.26 -30.98 13.64
C GLU A 142 22.16 -32.03 13.50
N ARG A 143 20.88 -31.62 13.34
CA ARG A 143 19.78 -32.53 12.97
C ARG A 143 20.03 -33.21 11.64
N ARG A 144 20.51 -32.49 10.63
CA ARG A 144 20.83 -33.07 9.30
C ARG A 144 22.03 -34.01 9.37
N GLU A 145 22.99 -33.77 10.25
CA GLU A 145 24.12 -34.67 10.53
C GLU A 145 23.68 -35.94 11.27
N ILE A 146 22.81 -35.81 12.28
CA ILE A 146 22.28 -36.93 13.07
C ILE A 146 21.28 -37.78 12.27
N GLU A 147 20.35 -37.15 11.55
CA GLU A 147 19.31 -37.85 10.77
C GLU A 147 19.83 -38.35 9.40
N GLY A 148 20.98 -37.82 8.95
CA GLY A 148 21.62 -38.16 7.68
C GLY A 148 20.84 -37.66 6.45
N PHE A 149 21.48 -37.63 5.27
CA PHE A 149 20.86 -37.20 4.00
C PHE A 149 19.82 -38.19 3.43
N GLN A 150 19.37 -39.17 4.22
CA GLN A 150 18.53 -40.26 3.77
C GLN A 150 17.10 -39.76 3.54
N ARG A 151 16.67 -39.64 2.27
CA ARG A 151 15.26 -39.39 1.96
C ARG A 151 14.39 -40.48 2.60
N LYS A 152 13.58 -40.12 3.59
CA LYS A 152 12.54 -41.01 4.14
C LYS A 152 11.57 -41.36 3.01
N GLN A 153 11.66 -42.58 2.51
CA GLN A 153 10.72 -43.10 1.53
C GLN A 153 9.34 -43.18 2.21
N PRO A 154 8.29 -42.54 1.66
CA PRO A 154 6.98 -42.56 2.27
C PRO A 154 6.47 -44.00 2.27
N GLN A 155 6.34 -44.59 3.46
CA GLN A 155 5.80 -45.94 3.59
C GLN A 155 4.30 -45.91 3.30
N ARG A 156 3.88 -46.71 2.31
CA ARG A 156 2.48 -46.84 1.92
C ARG A 156 1.69 -47.39 3.11
N LYS A 157 0.83 -46.57 3.72
CA LYS A 157 -0.11 -47.00 4.77
C LYS A 157 -1.01 -48.10 4.19
N ARG A 158 -0.83 -49.35 4.66
CA ARG A 158 -1.73 -50.45 4.32
C ARG A 158 -3.07 -50.20 5.04
N LYS A 159 -4.14 -50.04 4.26
CA LYS A 159 -5.51 -50.04 4.79
C LYS A 159 -5.79 -51.43 5.33
N VAL A 160 -6.02 -51.54 6.64
CA VAL A 160 -6.49 -52.78 7.27
C VAL A 160 -7.91 -53.03 6.79
N ALA A 161 -8.12 -54.12 6.07
CA ALA A 161 -9.47 -54.55 5.67
C ALA A 161 -10.20 -55.03 6.94
N LYS A 162 -11.28 -54.33 7.30
CA LYS A 162 -12.23 -54.80 8.33
C LYS A 162 -12.96 -56.02 7.76
N ARG A 163 -12.84 -57.16 8.45
CA ARG A 163 -13.70 -58.34 8.28
C ARG A 163 -15.09 -58.07 8.84
#